data_AF-A0A1D1XLU7-F1
#
_entry.id   AF-A0A1D1XLU7-F1
#
_cell.length_a   1.000
_cell.length_b   1.000
_cell.length_c   1.000
_cell.angle_alpha   90.00
_cell.angle_beta   90.00
_cell.angle_gamma   90.00
#
_symmetry.space_group_name_H-M   'P 1'
#
loop_
_entity.id
_entity.type
_entity.pdbx_description
1 polymer ?
#
loop_
_entity_poly.entity_id
_entity_poly.type
_entity_poly.pdbx_seq_one_letter_code
_entity_poly.pdbx_strand_id
1 'polypeptide(L)'
;MVDGTSTTEFMNSWGETARGLPLSVPPFLDRTILRARVPPKIEYLHQELTEIEDVSDMASLYEEEYILRSFCFDSERLERVKVEATEGGVLGGGCTTFEALAGFVWRARTRALRMRPHQQTRLLCAVNVRRRLHPPLPVGFFGNGVVVAHRLCPAGELLEKPLSFAVGMVQEAVGAVTSGYVRSVLDYIEATRGEEPSFVASHMITSWSRLPFYAADFGWGEPLQYGPPAPVHRDLVMFLSRGKGCTSINVLMGLPSTAMVTFQELVTKI
;
A
#
# COMPACT_ATOMS: atom_id res chain seq x y z
N MET A 1 -15.02 5.57 11.54
CA MET A 1 -14.24 4.97 10.42
C MET A 1 -13.05 4.22 11.00
N VAL A 2 -12.68 3.06 10.43
CA VAL A 2 -11.58 2.20 10.90
C VAL A 2 -10.79 1.65 9.71
N ASP A 3 -9.57 1.17 9.93
CA ASP A 3 -8.73 0.63 8.84
C ASP A 3 -9.09 -0.80 8.45
N GLY A 4 -8.40 -1.34 7.43
CA GLY A 4 -8.62 -2.70 6.95
C GLY A 4 -8.40 -3.77 8.02
N THR A 5 -7.47 -3.58 8.96
CA THR A 5 -7.23 -4.57 10.05
C THR A 5 -8.45 -4.62 10.98
N SER A 6 -8.87 -3.47 11.50
CA SER A 6 -10.05 -3.37 12.38
C SER A 6 -11.33 -3.81 11.66
N THR A 7 -11.45 -3.55 10.36
CA THR A 7 -12.58 -4.02 9.54
C THR A 7 -12.60 -5.55 9.47
N THR A 8 -11.45 -6.19 9.26
CA THR A 8 -11.38 -7.66 9.22
C THR A 8 -11.68 -8.30 10.57
N GLU A 9 -11.17 -7.72 11.65
CA GLU A 9 -11.45 -8.19 13.02
C GLU A 9 -12.94 -8.10 13.35
N PHE A 10 -13.60 -7.01 12.93
CA PHE A 10 -15.05 -6.86 13.07
C PHE A 10 -15.82 -7.93 12.28
N MET A 11 -15.48 -8.15 11.00
CA MET A 11 -16.18 -9.13 10.17
C MET A 11 -16.02 -10.56 10.71
N ASN A 12 -14.82 -10.91 11.19
CA ASN A 12 -14.57 -12.21 11.81
C ASN A 12 -15.33 -12.37 13.13
N SER A 13 -15.34 -11.33 13.98
CA SER A 13 -16.12 -11.29 15.24
C SER A 13 -17.61 -11.47 14.98
N TRP A 14 -18.13 -10.89 13.90
CA TRP A 14 -19.53 -11.04 13.50
C TRP A 14 -19.83 -12.49 13.06
N GLY A 15 -18.94 -13.11 12.27
CA GLY A 15 -19.06 -14.53 11.92
C GLY A 15 -19.03 -15.47 13.12
N GLU A 16 -18.17 -15.19 14.11
CA GLU A 16 -18.15 -15.91 15.40
C GLU A 16 -19.48 -15.77 16.15
N THR A 17 -19.99 -14.54 16.26
CA THR A 17 -21.26 -14.26 16.94
C THR A 17 -22.43 -14.96 16.24
N ALA A 18 -22.47 -14.96 14.91
CA ALA A 18 -23.50 -15.64 14.13
C ALA A 18 -23.54 -17.16 14.35
N ARG A 19 -22.38 -17.76 14.69
CA ARG A 19 -22.23 -19.19 15.02
C ARG A 19 -22.37 -19.48 16.52
N GLY A 20 -22.70 -18.48 17.34
CA GLY A 20 -22.81 -18.63 18.79
C GLY A 20 -21.47 -18.85 19.50
N LEU A 21 -20.35 -18.44 18.89
CA LEU A 21 -19.01 -18.55 19.45
C LEU A 21 -18.62 -17.26 20.19
N PRO A 22 -17.76 -17.36 21.23
CA PRO A 22 -17.18 -16.17 21.85
C PRO A 22 -16.24 -15.46 20.88
N LEU A 23 -16.04 -14.17 21.08
CA LEU A 23 -15.11 -13.38 20.27
C LEU A 23 -13.67 -13.85 20.51
N SER A 24 -12.95 -14.21 19.45
CA SER A 24 -11.53 -14.60 19.57
C SER A 24 -10.64 -13.41 19.96
N VAL A 25 -11.00 -12.20 19.50
CA VAL A 25 -10.27 -10.96 19.79
C VAL A 25 -11.27 -9.88 20.21
N PRO A 26 -11.48 -9.66 21.51
CA PRO A 26 -12.30 -8.55 22.00
C PRO A 26 -11.72 -7.18 21.55
N PRO A 27 -12.57 -6.21 21.15
CA PRO A 27 -12.09 -4.94 20.66
C PRO A 27 -11.60 -4.04 21.80
N PHE A 28 -10.47 -3.38 21.59
CA PHE A 28 -9.97 -2.29 22.42
C PHE A 28 -10.39 -0.94 21.81
N LEU A 29 -11.23 -0.18 22.51
CA LEU A 29 -11.94 0.98 21.96
C LEU A 29 -11.33 2.34 22.30
N ASP A 30 -10.30 2.39 23.14
CA ASP A 30 -9.67 3.66 23.51
C ASP A 30 -8.70 4.16 22.41
N ARG A 31 -9.15 5.16 21.65
CA ARG A 31 -8.33 5.78 20.60
C ARG A 31 -7.41 6.88 21.12
N THR A 32 -7.55 7.27 22.40
CA THR A 32 -6.74 8.36 22.96
C THR A 32 -5.27 8.02 23.09
N ILE A 33 -4.90 6.74 23.00
CA ILE A 33 -3.52 6.27 22.95
C ILE A 33 -2.73 6.79 21.72
N LEU A 34 -3.45 7.23 20.68
CA LEU A 34 -2.92 7.89 19.48
C LEU A 34 -3.10 9.42 19.51
N ARG A 35 -3.34 10.04 20.67
CA ARG A 35 -3.32 11.52 20.76
C ARG A 35 -1.94 12.07 20.40
N ALA A 36 -1.96 13.21 19.72
CA ALA A 36 -0.78 14.03 19.50
C ALA A 36 -0.21 14.52 20.84
N ARG A 37 1.08 14.85 20.83
CA ARG A 37 1.77 15.48 21.96
C ARG A 37 1.26 16.91 22.14
N VAL A 38 1.39 17.44 23.36
CA VAL A 38 1.04 18.84 23.69
C VAL A 38 2.29 19.51 24.29
N PRO A 39 2.92 20.46 23.59
CA PRO A 39 2.62 20.89 22.21
C PRO A 39 2.99 19.82 21.16
N PRO A 40 2.39 19.85 19.96
CA PRO A 40 2.81 19.00 18.85
C PRO A 40 4.30 19.23 18.51
N LYS A 41 5.05 18.15 18.27
CA LYS A 41 6.47 18.18 17.93
C LYS A 41 6.69 17.48 16.58
N ILE A 42 6.84 18.28 15.53
CA ILE A 42 7.10 17.77 14.18
C ILE A 42 8.61 17.56 14.01
N GLU A 43 9.04 16.31 13.83
CA GLU A 43 10.45 15.89 13.76
C GLU A 43 10.85 15.42 12.34
N TYR A 44 9.88 15.35 11.42
CA TYR A 44 10.06 14.89 10.03
C TYR A 44 9.31 15.81 9.06
N LEU A 45 9.75 15.84 7.81
CA LEU A 45 9.24 16.75 6.77
C LEU A 45 7.88 16.32 6.17
N HIS A 46 7.42 15.08 6.43
CA HIS A 46 6.13 14.51 5.97
C HIS A 46 5.78 14.78 4.49
N GLN A 47 6.71 14.48 3.58
CA GLN A 47 6.56 14.75 2.14
C GLN A 47 5.56 13.81 1.43
N GLU A 48 4.88 12.92 2.17
CA GLU A 48 3.71 12.20 1.69
C GLU A 48 2.56 13.14 1.27
N LEU A 49 2.52 14.37 1.80
CA LEU A 49 1.45 15.35 1.55
C LEU A 49 1.85 16.49 0.61
N THR A 50 3.13 16.63 0.28
CA THR A 50 3.62 17.78 -0.49
C THR A 50 3.05 17.81 -1.91
N GLU A 51 2.89 19.00 -2.48
CA GLU A 51 2.56 19.13 -3.89
C GLU A 51 3.73 18.68 -4.78
N ILE A 52 3.38 18.12 -5.93
CA ILE A 52 4.32 17.72 -6.97
C ILE A 52 3.91 18.47 -8.24
N GLU A 53 4.87 19.13 -8.87
CA GLU A 53 4.66 19.80 -10.15
C GLU A 53 4.27 18.78 -11.23
N ASP A 54 3.22 19.08 -11.99
CA ASP A 54 2.72 18.22 -13.06
C ASP A 54 3.41 18.52 -14.39
N VAL A 55 4.66 18.07 -14.53
CA VAL A 55 5.48 18.26 -15.73
C VAL A 55 5.03 17.35 -16.88
N SER A 56 4.41 16.21 -16.56
CA SER A 56 3.96 15.20 -17.54
C SER A 56 2.53 15.37 -18.00
N ASP A 57 1.81 16.39 -17.49
CA ASP A 57 0.39 16.60 -17.76
C ASP A 57 -0.44 15.36 -17.35
N MET A 58 -0.15 14.82 -16.17
CA MET A 58 -0.88 13.71 -15.56
C MET A 58 -2.36 14.05 -15.37
N ALA A 59 -2.70 15.33 -15.25
CA ALA A 59 -4.08 15.81 -15.15
C ALA A 59 -4.91 15.47 -16.40
N SER A 60 -4.36 15.62 -17.61
CA SER A 60 -5.10 15.33 -18.86
C SER A 60 -5.39 13.83 -19.03
N LEU A 61 -4.57 12.96 -18.46
CA LEU A 61 -4.83 11.51 -18.42
C LEU A 61 -6.11 11.14 -17.65
N TYR A 62 -6.68 12.07 -16.86
CA TYR A 62 -7.97 11.86 -16.20
C TYR A 62 -9.18 12.04 -17.12
N GLU A 63 -8.98 12.57 -18.32
CA GLU A 63 -10.03 12.67 -19.35
C GLU A 63 -10.18 11.37 -20.16
N GLU A 64 -9.17 10.50 -20.13
CA GLU A 64 -9.20 9.20 -20.81
C GLU A 64 -10.12 8.19 -20.11
N GLU A 65 -10.62 7.22 -20.89
CA GLU A 65 -11.31 6.06 -20.33
C GLU A 65 -10.38 5.29 -19.36
N TYR A 66 -10.87 5.12 -18.14
CA TYR A 66 -10.14 4.46 -17.07
C TYR A 66 -10.52 2.99 -16.94
N ILE A 67 -9.55 2.10 -17.14
CA ILE A 67 -9.79 0.65 -17.09
C ILE A 67 -9.26 0.09 -15.77
N LEU A 68 -10.14 -0.53 -14.98
CA LEU A 68 -9.76 -1.32 -13.82
C LEU A 68 -9.44 -2.76 -14.23
N ARG A 69 -8.25 -3.28 -13.91
CA ARG A 69 -7.86 -4.67 -14.17
C ARG A 69 -7.21 -5.32 -12.95
N SER A 70 -7.34 -6.65 -12.88
CA SER A 70 -6.64 -7.48 -11.90
C SER A 70 -5.63 -8.38 -12.59
N PHE A 71 -4.40 -8.36 -12.09
CA PHE A 71 -3.29 -9.17 -12.61
C PHE A 71 -2.87 -10.19 -11.55
N CYS A 72 -2.94 -11.48 -11.89
CA CYS A 72 -2.47 -12.54 -11.00
C CYS A 72 -0.96 -12.72 -11.12
N PHE A 73 -0.27 -12.54 -10.00
CA PHE A 73 1.11 -12.93 -9.80
C PHE A 73 1.10 -14.22 -8.98
N ASP A 74 1.26 -15.35 -9.66
CA ASP A 74 1.45 -16.64 -9.01
C ASP A 74 2.84 -16.76 -8.39
N SER A 75 3.10 -17.89 -7.72
CA SER A 75 4.38 -18.12 -7.04
C SER A 75 5.58 -18.03 -7.99
N GLU A 76 5.43 -18.47 -9.24
CA GLU A 76 6.51 -18.44 -10.23
C GLU A 76 6.83 -17.01 -10.64
N ARG A 77 5.81 -16.22 -11.01
CA ARG A 77 6.00 -14.80 -11.34
C ARG A 77 6.56 -14.00 -10.18
N LEU A 78 6.06 -14.23 -8.96
CA LEU A 78 6.57 -13.55 -7.77
C LEU A 78 8.04 -13.87 -7.52
N GLU A 79 8.46 -15.12 -7.76
CA GLU A 79 9.86 -15.51 -7.63
C GLU A 79 10.73 -14.86 -8.71
N ARG A 80 10.27 -14.81 -9.96
CA ARG A 80 10.98 -14.11 -11.04
C ARG A 80 11.19 -12.62 -10.72
N VAL A 81 10.16 -11.94 -10.21
CA VAL A 81 10.30 -10.53 -9.76
C VAL A 81 11.33 -10.39 -8.64
N LYS A 82 11.37 -11.33 -7.68
CA LYS A 82 12.37 -11.31 -6.60
C LYS A 82 13.80 -11.56 -7.10
N VAL A 83 13.96 -12.50 -8.02
CA VAL A 83 15.26 -12.78 -8.64
C VAL A 83 15.75 -11.52 -9.34
N GLU A 84 14.96 -10.92 -10.24
CA GLU A 84 15.31 -9.67 -10.92
C GLU A 84 15.59 -8.53 -9.92
N ALA A 85 14.80 -8.42 -8.85
CA ALA A 85 15.00 -7.41 -7.81
C ALA A 85 16.30 -7.58 -7.01
N THR A 86 16.88 -8.78 -6.96
CA THR A 86 18.09 -9.08 -6.18
C THR A 86 19.32 -9.27 -7.07
N GLU A 87 19.17 -9.15 -8.39
CA GLU A 87 20.29 -9.15 -9.33
C GLU A 87 21.33 -8.08 -8.97
N GLY A 88 22.60 -8.47 -9.07
CA GLY A 88 23.73 -7.61 -8.73
C GLY A 88 24.03 -7.46 -7.22
N GLY A 89 23.25 -8.10 -6.34
CA GLY A 89 23.57 -8.19 -4.91
C GLY A 89 23.46 -6.88 -4.12
N VAL A 90 22.87 -5.83 -4.71
CA VAL A 90 22.82 -4.48 -4.15
C VAL A 90 21.98 -4.40 -2.87
N LEU A 91 20.98 -5.27 -2.72
CA LEU A 91 20.01 -5.21 -1.61
C LEU A 91 20.51 -5.81 -0.28
N GLY A 92 21.75 -6.32 -0.20
CA GLY A 92 22.45 -6.71 1.05
C GLY A 92 21.84 -7.84 1.90
N GLY A 93 20.53 -8.08 1.84
CA GLY A 93 19.75 -9.06 2.60
C GLY A 93 18.50 -9.55 1.86
N GLY A 94 18.41 -9.31 0.55
CA GLY A 94 17.26 -9.68 -0.29
C GLY A 94 16.09 -8.70 -0.18
N CYS A 95 14.89 -9.15 -0.55
CA CYS A 95 13.66 -8.36 -0.43
C CYS A 95 12.45 -9.23 -0.11
N THR A 96 11.44 -8.62 0.52
CA THR A 96 10.15 -9.29 0.72
C THR A 96 9.34 -9.33 -0.58
N THR A 97 8.37 -10.23 -0.68
CA THR A 97 7.44 -10.28 -1.83
C THR A 97 6.72 -8.94 -2.03
N PHE A 98 6.36 -8.26 -0.94
CA PHE A 98 5.74 -6.94 -1.01
C PHE A 98 6.68 -5.91 -1.63
N GLU A 99 7.92 -5.84 -1.15
CA GLU A 99 8.93 -4.87 -1.64
C GLU A 99 9.25 -5.09 -3.11
N ALA A 100 9.50 -6.35 -3.51
CA ALA A 100 9.79 -6.72 -4.89
C ALA A 100 8.64 -6.32 -5.83
N LEU A 101 7.41 -6.73 -5.48
CA LEU A 101 6.23 -6.46 -6.28
C LEU A 101 5.87 -4.96 -6.31
N ALA A 102 6.00 -4.25 -5.19
CA ALA A 102 5.75 -2.82 -5.12
C ALA A 102 6.74 -2.03 -5.98
N GLY A 103 8.03 -2.36 -5.92
CA GLY A 103 9.05 -1.75 -6.77
C GLY A 103 8.80 -2.02 -8.25
N PHE A 104 8.42 -3.25 -8.61
CA PHE A 104 8.06 -3.61 -9.97
C PHE A 104 6.84 -2.82 -10.47
N VAL A 105 5.75 -2.82 -9.70
CA VAL A 105 4.50 -2.15 -10.09
C VAL A 105 4.70 -0.64 -10.20
N TRP A 106 5.46 -0.02 -9.30
CA TRP A 106 5.77 1.41 -9.38
C TRP A 106 6.51 1.73 -10.68
N ARG A 107 7.59 1.00 -10.97
CA ARG A 107 8.40 1.18 -12.18
C ARG A 107 7.60 0.89 -13.47
N ALA A 108 6.81 -0.18 -13.48
CA ALA A 108 5.97 -0.55 -14.61
C ALA A 108 4.85 0.47 -14.86
N ARG A 109 4.20 1.00 -13.81
CA ARG A 109 3.20 2.06 -13.92
C ARG A 109 3.81 3.34 -14.47
N THR A 110 4.96 3.78 -13.94
CA THR A 110 5.67 4.97 -14.43
C THR A 110 6.00 4.86 -15.92
N ARG A 111 6.46 3.68 -16.37
CA ARG A 111 6.71 3.41 -17.80
C ARG A 111 5.43 3.45 -18.63
N ALA A 112 4.37 2.80 -18.16
CA ALA A 112 3.09 2.71 -18.86
C ALA A 112 2.42 4.07 -19.05
N LEU A 113 2.56 4.97 -18.06
CA LEU A 113 2.06 6.34 -18.11
C LEU A 113 2.96 7.30 -18.91
N ARG A 114 4.10 6.83 -19.43
CA ARG A 114 5.05 7.62 -20.23
C ARG A 114 5.46 8.94 -19.55
N MET A 115 5.64 8.89 -18.22
CA MET A 115 6.06 10.07 -17.45
C MET A 115 7.36 10.65 -18.01
N ARG A 116 7.43 11.97 -18.11
CA ARG A 116 8.64 12.68 -18.57
C ARG A 116 9.80 12.43 -17.60
N PRO A 117 11.06 12.37 -18.05
CA PRO A 117 12.20 12.03 -17.19
C PRO A 117 12.32 12.87 -15.91
N HIS A 118 12.00 14.17 -15.99
CA HIS A 118 12.07 15.11 -14.87
C HIS A 118 10.83 15.14 -13.98
N GLN A 119 9.77 14.40 -14.31
CA GLN A 119 8.59 14.27 -13.47
C GLN A 119 8.98 13.57 -12.17
N GLN A 120 8.76 14.21 -11.03
CA GLN A 120 8.80 13.53 -9.75
C GLN A 120 7.63 12.56 -9.66
N THR A 121 7.91 11.29 -9.37
CA THR A 121 6.89 10.30 -9.02
C THR A 121 7.02 9.94 -7.55
N ARG A 122 5.87 9.83 -6.87
CA ARG A 122 5.80 9.48 -5.46
C ARG A 122 5.24 8.10 -5.25
N LEU A 123 6.02 7.24 -4.62
CA LEU A 123 5.51 6.00 -4.03
C LEU A 123 4.89 6.32 -2.68
N LEU A 124 3.68 5.82 -2.44
CA LEU A 124 3.00 5.84 -1.15
C LEU A 124 2.67 4.39 -0.75
N CYS A 125 3.03 3.97 0.46
CA CYS A 125 2.75 2.62 0.96
C CYS A 125 2.00 2.68 2.29
N ALA A 126 0.84 2.03 2.38
CA ALA A 126 0.12 1.89 3.64
C ALA A 126 0.86 0.93 4.58
N VAL A 127 1.32 1.43 5.74
CA VAL A 127 2.09 0.66 6.72
C VAL A 127 1.27 0.48 8.00
N ASN A 128 1.02 -0.77 8.40
CA ASN A 128 0.43 -1.07 9.70
C ASN A 128 1.45 -0.77 10.83
N VAL A 129 1.09 0.16 11.71
CA VAL A 129 1.98 0.67 12.77
C VAL A 129 1.71 0.07 14.14
N ARG A 130 0.70 -0.80 14.27
CA ARG A 130 0.31 -1.41 15.57
C ARG A 130 1.50 -2.02 16.32
N ARG A 131 2.39 -2.71 15.61
CA ARG A 131 3.62 -3.32 16.19
C ARG A 131 4.86 -2.44 16.15
N ARG A 132 4.79 -1.25 15.53
CA ARG A 132 5.93 -0.34 15.35
C ARG A 132 5.98 0.77 16.40
N LEU A 133 4.84 1.09 16.99
CA LEU A 133 4.73 2.01 18.11
C LEU A 133 5.39 1.43 19.37
N HIS A 134 5.91 2.32 20.21
CA HIS A 134 6.48 1.99 21.51
C HIS A 134 5.76 2.82 22.60
N PRO A 135 4.97 2.18 23.49
CA PRO A 135 4.58 0.76 23.45
C PRO A 135 3.73 0.41 22.21
N PRO A 136 3.68 -0.86 21.78
CA PRO A 136 2.80 -1.32 20.70
C PRO A 136 1.32 -1.03 21.01
N LEU A 137 0.50 -0.90 19.98
CA LEU A 137 -0.95 -0.80 20.17
C LEU A 137 -1.49 -2.13 20.73
N PRO A 138 -2.49 -2.07 21.64
CA PRO A 138 -3.11 -3.26 22.19
C PRO A 138 -3.66 -4.19 21.10
N VAL A 139 -3.61 -5.51 21.37
CA VAL A 139 -4.32 -6.49 20.55
C VAL A 139 -5.82 -6.13 20.55
N GLY A 140 -6.45 -6.18 19.37
CA GLY A 140 -7.84 -5.77 19.19
C GLY A 140 -8.05 -4.24 19.11
N PHE A 141 -6.99 -3.42 19.01
CA PHE A 141 -7.13 -1.97 18.82
C PHE A 141 -8.06 -1.64 17.64
N PHE A 142 -9.22 -1.08 17.96
CA PHE A 142 -10.30 -0.80 17.03
C PHE A 142 -10.28 0.65 16.54
N GLY A 143 -9.47 0.89 15.51
CA GLY A 143 -9.25 2.21 14.93
C GLY A 143 -8.42 2.16 13.66
N ASN A 144 -7.83 3.31 13.31
CA ASN A 144 -6.82 3.39 12.27
C ASN A 144 -5.43 3.31 12.92
N GLY A 145 -4.70 2.23 12.65
CA GLY A 145 -3.32 2.00 13.04
C GLY A 145 -2.43 1.87 11.80
N VAL A 146 -2.59 2.81 10.86
CA VAL A 146 -1.87 2.86 9.58
C VAL A 146 -1.31 4.26 9.38
N VAL A 147 -0.08 4.34 8.85
CA VAL A 147 0.49 5.58 8.30
C VAL A 147 0.94 5.33 6.86
N VAL A 148 1.17 6.40 6.12
CA VAL A 148 1.64 6.33 4.73
C VAL A 148 3.15 6.54 4.72
N ALA A 149 3.90 5.52 4.33
CA ALA A 149 5.31 5.66 3.99
C ALA A 149 5.44 6.27 2.59
N HIS A 150 6.49 7.07 2.35
CA HIS A 150 6.70 7.66 1.02
C HIS A 150 8.16 7.64 0.57
N ARG A 151 8.34 7.70 -0.76
CA ARG A 151 9.59 8.08 -1.43
C ARG A 151 9.28 8.84 -2.71
N LEU A 152 10.13 9.83 -3.02
CA LEU A 152 10.12 10.59 -4.27
C LEU A 152 11.28 10.14 -5.14
N CYS A 153 11.04 10.05 -6.45
CA CYS A 153 12.07 9.73 -7.43
C CYS A 153 11.73 10.40 -8.78
N PRO A 154 12.69 11.00 -9.50
CA PRO A 154 12.49 11.34 -10.89
C PRO A 154 12.12 10.09 -11.72
N ALA A 155 11.11 10.20 -12.58
CA ALA A 155 10.66 9.09 -13.41
C ALA A 155 11.77 8.54 -14.31
N GLY A 156 12.63 9.41 -14.84
CA GLY A 156 13.79 9.00 -15.65
C GLY A 156 14.75 8.11 -14.85
N GLU A 157 15.12 8.55 -13.65
CA GLU A 157 16.00 7.79 -12.75
C GLU A 157 15.40 6.43 -12.38
N LEU A 158 14.11 6.40 -12.02
CA LEU A 158 13.40 5.16 -11.68
C LEU A 158 13.39 4.14 -12.84
N LEU A 159 13.28 4.62 -14.08
CA LEU A 159 13.20 3.78 -15.27
C LEU A 159 14.57 3.32 -15.78
N GLU A 160 15.59 4.18 -15.70
CA GLU A 160 16.96 3.90 -16.14
C GLU A 160 17.68 2.94 -15.19
N LYS A 161 17.45 3.06 -13.87
CA LYS A 161 18.05 2.17 -12.88
C LYS A 161 17.40 0.78 -12.87
N PRO A 162 18.13 -0.26 -12.41
CA PRO A 162 17.61 -1.63 -12.30
C PRO A 162 16.45 -1.73 -11.31
N LEU A 163 15.68 -2.82 -11.38
CA LEU A 163 14.55 -3.06 -10.46
C LEU A 163 14.99 -3.02 -8.99
N SER A 164 16.20 -3.51 -8.68
CA SER A 164 16.79 -3.46 -7.34
C SER A 164 16.83 -2.05 -6.74
N PHE A 165 17.02 -1.01 -7.55
CA PHE A 165 16.96 0.38 -7.08
C PHE A 165 15.56 0.76 -6.60
N ALA A 166 14.52 0.49 -7.41
CA ALA A 166 13.13 0.77 -7.04
C ALA A 166 12.71 -0.01 -5.77
N VAL A 167 13.16 -1.27 -5.65
CA VAL A 167 12.91 -2.11 -4.47
C VAL A 167 13.64 -1.58 -3.24
N GLY A 168 14.88 -1.11 -3.38
CA GLY A 168 15.62 -0.45 -2.31
C GLY A 168 14.91 0.80 -1.81
N MET A 169 14.36 1.62 -2.71
CA MET A 169 13.54 2.77 -2.32
C MET A 169 12.28 2.35 -1.55
N VAL A 170 11.62 1.26 -1.92
CA VAL A 170 10.46 0.72 -1.17
C VAL A 170 10.90 0.27 0.23
N GLN A 171 12.04 -0.43 0.35
CA GLN A 171 12.60 -0.85 1.63
C GLN A 171 12.90 0.33 2.54
N GLU A 172 13.53 1.38 2.00
CA GLU A 172 13.80 2.59 2.76
C GLU A 172 12.52 3.33 3.17
N ALA A 173 11.52 3.41 2.28
CA ALA A 173 10.22 4.02 2.58
C ALA A 173 9.56 3.32 3.78
N VAL A 174 9.43 2.00 3.68
CA VAL A 174 8.78 1.19 4.70
C VAL A 174 9.63 1.14 5.96
N GLY A 175 10.96 1.05 5.86
CA GLY A 175 11.89 1.00 6.99
C GLY A 175 11.95 2.30 7.80
N ALA A 176 11.73 3.46 7.15
CA ALA A 176 11.74 4.76 7.82
C ALA A 176 10.58 4.96 8.81
N VAL A 177 9.49 4.19 8.67
CA VAL A 177 8.33 4.27 9.58
C VAL A 177 8.68 3.63 10.93
N THR A 178 9.24 4.44 11.82
CA THR A 178 9.54 4.09 13.22
C THR A 178 8.46 4.61 14.17
N SER A 179 8.51 4.25 15.46
CA SER A 179 7.63 4.86 16.47
C SER A 179 7.75 6.39 16.50
N GLY A 180 8.96 6.93 16.35
CA GLY A 180 9.20 8.37 16.30
C GLY A 180 8.54 9.02 15.10
N TYR A 181 8.68 8.40 13.92
CA TYR A 181 8.00 8.84 12.70
C TYR A 181 6.47 8.90 12.91
N VAL A 182 5.87 7.83 13.43
CA VAL A 182 4.41 7.76 13.66
C VAL A 182 3.95 8.84 14.65
N ARG A 183 4.69 9.07 15.74
CA ARG A 183 4.35 10.16 16.69
C ARG A 183 4.45 11.53 16.03
N SER A 184 5.44 11.74 15.19
CA SER A 184 5.54 13.00 14.44
C SER A 184 4.42 13.16 13.41
N VAL A 185 3.91 12.09 12.78
CA VAL A 185 2.75 12.16 11.88
C VAL A 185 1.52 12.64 12.64
N LEU A 186 1.26 12.09 13.84
CA LEU A 186 0.12 12.50 14.67
C LEU A 186 0.20 13.99 15.02
N ASP A 187 1.39 14.45 15.40
CA ASP A 187 1.62 15.87 15.72
C ASP A 187 1.49 16.78 14.50
N TYR A 188 1.95 16.32 13.33
CA TYR A 188 1.80 17.06 12.09
C TYR A 188 0.32 17.24 11.74
N ILE A 189 -0.47 16.16 11.77
CA ILE A 189 -1.92 16.21 11.47
C ILE A 189 -2.64 17.14 12.45
N GLU A 190 -2.31 17.09 13.74
CA GLU A 190 -2.88 18.00 14.75
C GLU A 190 -2.55 19.47 14.44
N ALA A 191 -1.30 19.75 14.04
CA ALA A 191 -0.83 21.11 13.77
C ALA A 191 -1.39 21.69 12.45
N THR A 192 -1.49 20.87 11.39
CA THR A 192 -1.96 21.30 10.06
C THR A 192 -3.46 21.14 9.87
N ARG A 193 -4.17 20.55 10.86
CA ARG A 193 -5.59 20.19 10.78
C ARG A 193 -5.94 19.28 9.59
N GLY A 194 -4.96 18.52 9.10
CA GLY A 194 -5.15 17.54 8.03
C GLY A 194 -5.42 18.17 6.66
N GLU A 195 -4.50 19.02 6.20
CA GLU A 195 -4.49 19.52 4.82
C GLU A 195 -4.66 18.38 3.80
N GLU A 196 -5.38 18.67 2.70
CA GLU A 196 -5.65 17.66 1.69
C GLU A 196 -4.35 17.26 0.96
N PRO A 197 -4.02 15.95 0.91
CA PRO A 197 -2.87 15.49 0.14
C PRO A 197 -3.08 15.71 -1.35
N SER A 198 -2.03 16.22 -2.02
CA SER A 198 -1.94 16.11 -3.48
C SER A 198 -1.66 14.66 -3.88
N PHE A 199 -2.37 14.15 -4.89
CA PHE A 199 -2.11 12.83 -5.47
C PHE A 199 -1.45 12.91 -6.85
N VAL A 200 -1.06 14.10 -7.30
CA VAL A 200 -0.36 14.30 -8.59
C VAL A 200 0.89 13.43 -8.63
N ALA A 201 1.07 12.71 -9.73
CA ALA A 201 2.17 11.77 -9.97
C ALA A 201 2.43 10.76 -8.82
N SER A 202 1.43 10.53 -7.96
CA SER A 202 1.52 9.66 -6.81
C SER A 202 0.97 8.27 -7.12
N HIS A 203 1.47 7.28 -6.38
CA HIS A 203 1.10 5.88 -6.52
C HIS A 203 0.97 5.26 -5.14
N MET A 204 -0.28 5.04 -4.71
CA MET A 204 -0.57 4.44 -3.42
C MET A 204 -0.73 2.93 -3.54
N ILE A 205 0.10 2.18 -2.81
CA ILE A 205 0.02 0.73 -2.71
C ILE A 205 -0.50 0.38 -1.31
N THR A 206 -1.58 -0.41 -1.27
CA THR A 206 -2.09 -1.03 -0.06
C THR A 206 -2.14 -2.55 -0.22
N SER A 207 -1.73 -3.28 0.81
CA SER A 207 -1.68 -4.75 0.76
C SER A 207 -2.67 -5.35 1.72
N TRP A 208 -3.66 -6.04 1.17
CA TRP A 208 -4.65 -6.83 1.91
C TRP A 208 -4.33 -8.33 1.84
N SER A 209 -3.23 -8.71 1.19
CA SER A 209 -2.79 -10.11 1.01
C SER A 209 -2.61 -10.88 2.33
N ARG A 210 -2.37 -10.18 3.45
CA ARG A 210 -2.21 -10.76 4.78
C ARG A 210 -3.37 -10.46 5.74
N LEU A 211 -4.42 -9.79 5.25
CA LEU A 211 -5.60 -9.51 6.06
C LEU A 211 -6.50 -10.75 6.10
N PRO A 212 -7.03 -11.15 7.28
CA PRO A 212 -7.75 -12.40 7.47
C PRO A 212 -9.21 -12.33 6.99
N PHE A 213 -9.47 -11.79 5.80
CA PHE A 213 -10.82 -11.70 5.23
C PHE A 213 -11.44 -13.07 4.94
N TYR A 214 -10.65 -14.06 4.57
CA TYR A 214 -11.13 -15.44 4.34
C TYR A 214 -11.50 -16.19 5.62
N ALA A 215 -11.29 -15.61 6.82
CA ALA A 215 -11.68 -16.24 8.08
C ALA A 215 -13.14 -15.93 8.49
N ALA A 216 -13.84 -15.08 7.74
CA ALA A 216 -15.21 -14.66 8.06
C ALA A 216 -16.24 -15.75 7.68
N ASP A 217 -16.42 -16.72 8.58
CA ASP A 217 -17.43 -17.78 8.47
C ASP A 217 -18.66 -17.46 9.32
N PHE A 218 -19.82 -17.38 8.67
CA PHE A 218 -21.12 -17.09 9.28
C PHE A 218 -21.96 -18.33 9.60
N GLY A 219 -21.40 -19.54 9.40
CA GLY A 219 -22.10 -20.82 9.54
C GLY A 219 -22.30 -21.56 8.22
N TRP A 220 -21.95 -20.93 7.09
CA TRP A 220 -22.02 -21.51 5.75
C TRP A 220 -20.64 -21.75 5.11
N GLY A 221 -19.56 -21.62 5.89
CA GLY A 221 -18.19 -21.79 5.42
C GLY A 221 -17.50 -20.46 5.13
N GLU A 222 -16.22 -20.57 4.75
CA GLU A 222 -15.35 -19.43 4.44
C GLU A 222 -15.73 -18.77 3.10
N PRO A 223 -15.48 -17.46 2.92
CA PRO A 223 -15.76 -16.76 1.67
C PRO A 223 -14.97 -17.37 0.50
N LEU A 224 -15.62 -17.51 -0.67
CA LEU A 224 -14.92 -17.94 -1.88
C LEU A 224 -13.98 -16.85 -2.42
N GLN A 225 -14.37 -15.59 -2.30
CA GLN A 225 -13.60 -14.44 -2.77
C GLN A 225 -13.86 -13.22 -1.88
N TYR A 226 -12.83 -12.40 -1.68
CA TYR A 226 -12.97 -11.05 -1.14
C TYR A 226 -12.33 -10.03 -2.08
N GLY A 227 -12.79 -8.79 -2.01
CA GLY A 227 -12.22 -7.68 -2.77
C GLY A 227 -12.79 -6.34 -2.32
N PRO A 228 -12.15 -5.23 -2.71
CA PRO A 228 -12.71 -3.91 -2.49
C PRO A 228 -13.99 -3.71 -3.30
N PRO A 229 -14.92 -2.86 -2.84
CA PRO A 229 -15.99 -2.39 -3.70
C PRO A 229 -15.41 -1.59 -4.88
N ALA A 230 -16.01 -1.74 -6.07
CA ALA A 230 -15.68 -0.94 -7.24
C ALA A 230 -16.52 0.36 -7.26
N PRO A 231 -16.00 1.48 -7.78
CA PRO A 231 -14.65 1.64 -8.35
C PRO A 231 -13.59 1.89 -7.28
N VAL A 232 -12.37 1.37 -7.52
CA VAL A 232 -11.19 1.69 -6.71
C VAL A 232 -10.63 3.05 -7.17
N HIS A 233 -10.17 3.88 -6.23
CA HIS A 233 -9.54 5.16 -6.58
C HIS A 233 -8.37 4.93 -7.56
N ARG A 234 -8.25 5.80 -8.56
CA ARG A 234 -7.31 5.60 -9.67
C ARG A 234 -5.84 5.47 -9.24
N ASP A 235 -5.41 6.27 -8.28
CA ASP A 235 -4.04 6.24 -7.79
C ASP A 235 -3.78 5.13 -6.77
N LEU A 236 -4.79 4.31 -6.45
CA LEU A 236 -4.70 3.20 -5.51
C LEU A 236 -4.49 1.88 -6.24
N VAL A 237 -3.47 1.14 -5.80
CA VAL A 237 -3.20 -0.23 -6.17
C VAL A 237 -3.33 -1.13 -4.96
N MET A 238 -4.06 -2.22 -5.15
CA MET A 238 -4.39 -3.16 -4.09
C MET A 238 -3.77 -4.52 -4.36
N PHE A 239 -2.98 -5.01 -3.40
CA PHE A 239 -2.48 -6.38 -3.42
C PHE A 239 -3.43 -7.27 -2.61
N LEU A 240 -4.15 -8.14 -3.30
CA LEU A 240 -5.20 -9.00 -2.74
C LEU A 240 -4.73 -10.47 -2.71
N SER A 241 -5.11 -11.22 -1.68
CA SER A 241 -4.90 -12.67 -1.64
C SER A 241 -6.01 -13.40 -2.41
N ARG A 242 -5.65 -14.51 -3.05
CA ARG A 242 -6.57 -15.39 -3.80
C ARG A 242 -7.22 -16.50 -2.98
N GLY A 243 -6.97 -16.57 -1.68
CA GLY A 243 -7.55 -17.60 -0.84
C GLY A 243 -6.76 -17.81 0.43
N LYS A 244 -7.35 -18.52 1.38
CA LYS A 244 -6.63 -19.00 2.56
C LYS A 244 -5.47 -19.90 2.11
N GLY A 245 -4.25 -19.56 2.53
CA GLY A 245 -3.03 -20.32 2.19
C GLY A 245 -2.51 -20.13 0.77
N CYS A 246 -3.15 -19.32 -0.08
CA CYS A 246 -2.63 -19.01 -1.40
C CYS A 246 -1.49 -17.98 -1.31
N THR A 247 -0.34 -18.29 -1.91
CA THR A 247 0.82 -17.40 -1.99
C THR A 247 0.73 -16.41 -3.15
N SER A 248 -0.22 -16.61 -4.07
CA SER A 248 -0.43 -15.72 -5.22
C SER A 248 -1.04 -14.39 -4.78
N ILE A 249 -0.63 -13.32 -5.46
CA ILE A 249 -1.11 -11.96 -5.21
C ILE A 249 -1.82 -11.47 -6.47
N ASN A 250 -3.05 -11.02 -6.31
CA ASN A 250 -3.75 -10.25 -7.33
C ASN A 250 -3.42 -8.77 -7.14
N VAL A 251 -2.85 -8.16 -8.17
CA VAL A 251 -2.64 -6.71 -8.26
C VAL A 251 -3.86 -6.12 -8.95
N LEU A 252 -4.73 -5.47 -8.18
CA LEU A 252 -5.87 -4.71 -8.70
C LEU A 252 -5.46 -3.25 -8.82
N MET A 253 -5.53 -2.73 -10.05
CA MET A 253 -5.23 -1.33 -10.32
C MET A 253 -6.01 -0.85 -11.53
N GLY A 254 -6.20 0.46 -11.62
CA GLY A 254 -6.64 1.05 -12.88
C GLY A 254 -5.53 1.85 -13.54
N LEU A 255 -5.71 2.09 -14.84
CA LEU A 255 -4.91 3.00 -15.66
C LEU A 255 -5.78 3.55 -16.80
N PRO A 256 -5.39 4.68 -17.42
CA PRO A 256 -5.88 5.06 -18.74
C PRO A 256 -5.76 3.89 -19.73
N SER A 257 -6.71 3.75 -20.64
CA SER A 257 -6.80 2.60 -21.55
C SER A 257 -5.48 2.29 -22.29
N THR A 258 -4.81 3.33 -22.79
CA THR A 258 -3.53 3.24 -23.52
C THR A 258 -2.38 2.77 -22.62
N ALA A 259 -2.31 3.31 -21.40
CA ALA A 259 -1.35 2.90 -20.38
C ALA A 259 -1.61 1.47 -19.90
N MET A 260 -2.87 1.05 -19.80
CA MET A 260 -3.23 -0.30 -19.37
C MET A 260 -2.70 -1.38 -20.32
N VAL A 261 -2.73 -1.14 -21.63
CA VAL A 261 -2.14 -2.06 -22.63
C VAL A 261 -0.65 -2.22 -22.38
N THR A 262 0.07 -1.10 -22.24
CA THR A 262 1.52 -1.10 -22.00
C THR A 262 1.86 -1.79 -20.68
N PHE A 263 1.10 -1.54 -19.62
CA PHE A 263 1.30 -2.18 -18.32
C PHE A 263 1.09 -3.70 -18.40
N GLN A 264 0.03 -4.15 -19.09
CA GLN A 264 -0.24 -5.57 -19.28
C GLN A 264 0.91 -6.28 -20.01
N GLU A 265 1.46 -5.67 -21.06
CA GLU A 265 2.63 -6.24 -21.75
C GLU A 265 3.84 -6.38 -20.83
N LEU A 266 4.10 -5.40 -19.96
CA LEU A 266 5.18 -5.46 -18.97
C LEU A 266 4.97 -6.59 -17.96
N VAL A 267 3.73 -6.79 -17.49
CA VAL A 267 3.39 -7.90 -16.59
C VAL A 267 3.56 -9.26 -17.28
N THR A 268 3.22 -9.38 -18.56
CA THR A 268 3.35 -10.67 -19.29
C THR A 268 4.79 -11.07 -19.58
N LYS A 269 5.75 -10.14 -19.49
CA LYS A 269 7.18 -10.41 -19.73
C LYS A 269 7.90 -10.94 -18.49
N ILE A 270 7.26 -10.89 -17.32
CA ILE A 270 7.71 -11.61 -16.11
C ILE A 270 7.35 -13.08 -16.25
#